data_AF-A0A2W6Z1G5-F1
#
_entry.id   AF-A0A2W6Z1G5-F1
#
_cell.length_a   1.000
_cell.length_b   1.000
_cell.length_c   1.000
_cell.angle_alpha   90.00
_cell.angle_beta   90.00
_cell.angle_gamma   90.00
#
_symmetry.space_group_name_H-M   'P 1'
#
loop_
_entity.id
_entity.type
_entity.pdbx_description
1 polymer ?
#
loop_
_entity_poly.entity_id
_entity_poly.type
_entity_poly.pdbx_seq_one_letter_code
_entity_poly.pdbx_strand_id
1 'polypeptide(L)'
;MATHHRTKQVSVRLPLPLLSQIKSQADTKQQAIADWILEVVDRELRSSSNEQLGEQAQQRTTEPTPFFLHPELLSYVESCISPLHLQINELRTTLGESKA
;
A
#
# COMPACT_ATOMS: atom_id res chain seq x y z
N MET A 1 -12.12 15.03 -19.25
CA MET A 1 -12.52 15.80 -18.05
C MET A 1 -13.53 14.97 -17.28
N ALA A 2 -13.22 14.57 -16.04
CA ALA A 2 -14.10 13.74 -15.23
C ALA A 2 -15.25 14.58 -14.65
N THR A 3 -16.49 14.20 -14.94
CA THR A 3 -17.69 14.88 -14.41
C THR A 3 -17.88 14.52 -12.94
N HIS A 4 -17.78 15.50 -12.04
CA HIS A 4 -18.13 15.30 -10.63
C HIS A 4 -19.62 14.95 -10.51
N HIS A 5 -19.93 13.74 -10.04
CA HIS A 5 -21.30 13.36 -9.67
C HIS A 5 -21.74 14.20 -8.46
N ARG A 6 -22.51 15.26 -8.72
CA ARG A 6 -23.10 16.08 -7.65
C ARG A 6 -24.23 15.31 -7.00
N THR A 7 -23.97 14.71 -5.84
CA THR A 7 -24.99 14.04 -5.04
C THR A 7 -26.00 15.08 -4.54
N LYS A 8 -27.26 14.98 -4.97
CA LYS A 8 -28.34 15.84 -4.46
C LYS A 8 -28.72 15.33 -3.07
N GLN A 9 -28.50 16.14 -2.04
CA GLN A 9 -28.90 15.81 -0.68
C GLN A 9 -30.43 15.91 -0.57
N VAL A 10 -31.09 14.80 -0.25
CA VAL A 10 -32.53 14.74 0.01
C VAL A 10 -32.73 14.40 1.48
N SER A 11 -33.46 15.25 2.20
CA SER A 11 -33.79 15.02 3.61
C SER A 11 -35.05 14.17 3.70
N VAL A 12 -34.92 12.95 4.26
CA VAL A 12 -36.03 12.02 4.50
C VAL A 12 -36.19 11.84 5.99
N ARG A 13 -37.43 11.95 6.49
CA ARG A 13 -37.75 11.71 7.91
C ARG A 13 -38.07 10.23 8.08
N LEU A 14 -37.24 9.54 8.86
CA LEU A 14 -37.42 8.13 9.21
C LEU A 14 -37.93 8.00 10.65
N PRO A 15 -38.81 7.02 10.94
CA PRO A 15 -39.18 6.66 12.30
C PRO A 15 -37.95 6.35 13.19
N LEU A 16 -38.01 6.77 14.46
CA LEU A 16 -36.92 6.59 15.42
C LEU A 16 -36.42 5.13 15.54
N PRO A 17 -37.27 4.08 15.52
CA PRO A 17 -36.79 2.69 15.56
C PRO A 17 -35.91 2.32 14.36
N LEU A 18 -36.24 2.82 13.16
CA LEU A 18 -35.45 2.57 11.95
C LEU A 18 -34.11 3.30 12.00
N LEU A 19 -34.08 4.54 12.53
CA LEU A 19 -32.84 5.27 12.74
C LEU A 19 -31.92 4.55 13.74
N SER A 20 -32.48 3.97 14.81
CA SER A 20 -31.73 3.18 15.77
C SER A 20 -31.13 1.91 15.14
N GLN A 21 -31.90 1.21 14.31
CA GLN A 21 -31.42 0.03 13.58
C GLN A 21 -30.31 0.39 12.58
N ILE A 22 -30.48 1.47 11.81
CA ILE A 22 -29.48 1.95 10.86
C ILE A 22 -28.18 2.31 11.60
N LYS A 23 -28.28 3.01 12.72
CA LYS A 23 -27.13 3.36 13.55
C LYS A 23 -26.42 2.11 14.07
N SER A 24 -27.14 1.15 14.66
CA SER A 24 -26.55 -0.08 15.17
C SER A 24 -25.83 -0.90 14.09
N GLN A 25 -26.41 -1.00 12.89
CA GLN A 25 -25.76 -1.67 11.76
C GLN A 25 -24.53 -0.90 11.27
N ALA A 26 -24.58 0.44 11.23
CA ALA A 26 -23.43 1.25 10.88
C ALA A 26 -22.29 1.09 11.90
N ASP A 27 -22.62 1.13 13.20
CA ASP A 27 -21.66 0.95 14.29
C ASP A 27 -21.01 -0.44 14.22
N THR A 28 -21.79 -1.49 13.92
CA THR A 28 -21.27 -2.87 13.75
C THR A 28 -20.31 -2.98 12.57
N LYS A 29 -20.63 -2.34 11.43
CA LYS A 29 -19.76 -2.32 10.26
C LYS A 29 -18.47 -1.53 10.53
N GLN A 30 -18.58 -0.40 11.23
CA GLN A 30 -17.43 0.40 11.64
C GLN A 30 -16.52 -0.40 12.58
N GLN A 31 -17.09 -1.14 13.52
CA GLN A 31 -16.33 -2.03 14.40
C GLN A 31 -15.60 -3.12 13.60
N ALA A 32 -16.28 -3.79 12.66
CA ALA A 32 -15.64 -4.80 11.82
C ALA A 32 -14.48 -4.24 10.99
N ILE A 33 -14.59 -2.99 10.50
CA ILE A 33 -13.50 -2.30 9.80
C ILE A 33 -12.34 -2.02 10.75
N ALA A 34 -12.62 -1.54 11.98
CA ALA A 34 -11.59 -1.28 12.97
C ALA A 34 -10.84 -2.57 13.35
N ASP A 35 -11.56 -3.67 13.56
CA ASP A 35 -10.98 -4.98 13.87
C ASP A 35 -10.09 -5.48 12.72
N TRP A 36 -10.54 -5.32 11.47
CA TRP A 36 -9.75 -5.66 10.29
C TRP A 36 -8.47 -4.81 10.18
N ILE A 37 -8.54 -3.51 10.46
CA ILE A 37 -7.35 -2.64 10.47
C ILE A 37 -6.36 -3.12 11.54
N LEU A 38 -6.84 -3.44 12.74
CA LEU A 38 -5.98 -3.94 13.82
C LEU A 38 -5.31 -5.27 13.44
N GLU A 39 -6.05 -6.20 12.80
CA GLU A 39 -5.50 -7.46 12.32
C GLU A 39 -4.44 -7.26 11.23
N VAL A 40 -4.70 -6.36 10.27
CA VAL A 40 -3.73 -6.02 9.22
C VAL A 40 -2.48 -5.41 9.85
N VAL A 41 -2.62 -4.45 10.75
CA VAL A 41 -1.48 -3.80 11.41
C VAL A 41 -0.68 -4.80 12.23
N ASP A 42 -1.33 -5.68 13.01
CA ASP A 42 -0.64 -6.74 13.77
C ASP A 42 0.12 -7.71 12.84
N ARG A 43 -0.49 -8.09 11.70
CA ARG A 43 0.17 -8.93 10.70
C ARG A 43 1.40 -8.25 10.09
N GLU A 44 1.29 -6.99 9.68
CA GLU A 44 2.44 -6.25 9.12
C GLU A 44 3.53 -6.01 10.16
N LEU A 45 3.16 -5.74 11.43
CA LEU A 45 4.11 -5.55 12.52
C LEU A 45 4.85 -6.86 12.85
N ARG A 46 4.14 -7.99 12.90
CA ARG A 46 4.74 -9.32 13.09
C ARG A 46 5.61 -9.74 11.91
N SER A 47 5.21 -9.41 10.68
CA SER A 47 6.00 -9.67 9.48
C SER A 47 7.29 -8.84 9.51
N SER A 48 7.20 -7.56 9.90
CA SER A 48 8.36 -6.67 10.06
C SER A 48 9.30 -7.11 11.21
N SER A 49 8.75 -7.71 12.27
CA SER A 49 9.51 -8.23 13.41
C SER A 49 10.17 -9.59 13.12
N ASN A 50 9.51 -10.45 12.33
CA ASN A 50 10.06 -11.75 11.89
C ASN A 50 11.17 -11.61 10.85
N GLU A 51 11.27 -10.49 10.12
CA GLU A 51 12.42 -10.21 9.26
C GLU A 51 13.71 -9.87 10.03
N GLN A 52 13.64 -9.66 11.35
CA GLN A 52 14.84 -9.44 12.19
C GLN A 52 15.22 -10.61 13.11
N LEU A 53 14.42 -11.69 13.20
CA LEU A 53 14.76 -12.85 14.03
C LEU A 53 14.52 -14.22 13.36
N GLY A 54 14.26 -14.24 12.05
CA GLY A 54 13.78 -15.42 11.30
C GLY A 54 14.73 -16.00 10.26
N GLU A 55 16.04 -15.70 10.29
CA GLU A 55 17.04 -16.41 9.47
C GLU A 55 17.30 -17.85 9.96
N GLN A 56 16.62 -18.35 11.00
CA GLN A 56 16.79 -19.73 11.47
C GLN A 56 15.45 -20.39 11.81
N ALA A 57 14.78 -20.96 10.80
CA ALA A 57 14.38 -22.37 10.78
C ALA A 57 13.29 -22.62 9.74
N GLN A 58 13.64 -23.46 8.76
CA GLN A 58 12.74 -24.19 7.86
C GLN A 58 11.94 -23.37 6.84
N GLN A 59 12.46 -23.26 5.62
CA GLN A 59 12.07 -24.20 4.56
C GLN A 59 12.90 -24.04 3.27
N ARG A 60 13.39 -25.19 2.80
CA ARG A 60 13.93 -25.51 1.47
C ARG A 60 15.27 -24.88 1.08
N THR A 61 16.31 -25.69 1.32
CA THR A 61 17.42 -25.86 0.39
C THR A 61 16.88 -26.07 -1.03
N THR A 62 16.79 -24.99 -1.79
CA THR A 62 16.81 -25.00 -3.25
C THR A 62 17.88 -24.01 -3.61
N GLU A 63 18.92 -24.46 -4.33
CA GLU A 63 19.94 -23.59 -4.91
C GLU A 63 19.33 -22.28 -5.42
N PRO A 64 20.02 -21.14 -5.31
CA PRO A 64 19.56 -19.93 -5.97
C PRO A 64 19.62 -20.15 -7.48
N THR A 65 18.52 -20.64 -8.04
CA THR A 65 18.31 -20.59 -9.49
C THR A 65 18.48 -19.12 -9.89
N PRO A 66 19.39 -18.81 -10.82
CA PRO A 66 19.60 -17.44 -11.26
C PRO A 66 18.25 -16.88 -11.72
N PHE A 67 17.81 -15.82 -11.04
CA PHE A 67 16.61 -15.10 -11.43
C PHE A 67 16.91 -14.38 -12.73
N PHE A 68 16.51 -14.99 -13.84
CA PHE A 68 16.59 -14.38 -15.15
C PHE A 68 15.33 -13.55 -15.40
N LEU A 69 15.47 -12.23 -15.27
CA LEU A 69 14.46 -11.29 -15.73
C LEU A 69 14.30 -11.43 -17.24
N HIS A 70 13.04 -11.45 -17.70
CA HIS A 70 12.75 -11.41 -19.13
C HIS A 70 13.37 -10.13 -19.72
N PRO A 71 14.08 -10.18 -20.87
CA PRO A 71 14.77 -9.02 -21.44
C PRO A 71 13.85 -7.80 -21.62
N GLU A 72 12.58 -8.03 -21.96
CA GLU A 72 11.57 -6.98 -22.10
C GLU A 72 11.25 -6.31 -20.77
N LEU A 73 11.15 -7.07 -19.67
CA LEU A 73 10.91 -6.52 -18.34
C LEU A 73 12.13 -5.72 -17.86
N LEU A 74 13.34 -6.21 -18.16
CA LEU A 74 14.57 -5.49 -17.84
C LEU A 74 14.63 -4.15 -18.59
N SER A 75 14.32 -4.14 -19.88
CA SER A 75 14.26 -2.91 -20.69
C SER A 75 13.18 -1.94 -20.22
N TYR A 76 12.03 -2.44 -19.76
CA TYR A 76 10.95 -1.63 -19.20
C TYR A 76 11.38 -0.97 -17.89
N VAL A 77 11.97 -1.75 -16.99
CA VAL A 77 12.48 -1.25 -15.70
C VAL A 77 13.59 -0.22 -15.91
N GLU A 78 14.53 -0.47 -16.82
CA GLU A 78 15.57 0.50 -17.19
C GLU A 78 14.97 1.79 -17.77
N SER A 79 13.94 1.67 -18.62
CA SER A 79 13.24 2.82 -19.19
C SER A 79 12.52 3.67 -18.13
N CYS A 80 11.98 3.04 -17.09
CA CYS A 80 11.36 3.75 -15.97
C CYS A 80 12.38 4.39 -15.03
N ILE A 81 13.54 3.76 -14.83
CA ILE A 81 14.57 4.22 -13.88
C ILE A 81 15.48 5.28 -14.49
N SER A 82 15.79 5.21 -15.79
CA SER A 82 16.66 6.17 -16.49
C SER A 82 16.30 7.65 -16.25
N PRO A 83 15.03 8.10 -16.38
CA PRO A 83 14.69 9.50 -16.12
C PRO A 83 14.84 9.88 -14.64
N LEU A 84 14.61 8.94 -13.72
CA LEU A 84 14.79 9.19 -12.29
C LEU A 84 16.26 9.37 -11.93
N HIS A 85 17.15 8.56 -12.51
CA HIS A 85 18.60 8.74 -12.34
C HIS A 85 19.08 10.09 -12.89
N LEU A 86 18.53 10.53 -14.01
CA LEU A 86 18.85 11.84 -14.58
C LEU A 86 18.41 12.98 -13.65
N GLN A 87 17.18 12.91 -13.13
CA GLN A 87 16.66 13.87 -12.15
C GLN A 87 17.45 13.87 -10.84
N ILE A 88 17.84 12.69 -10.33
CA ILE A 88 18.65 12.56 -9.11
C ILE A 88 20.03 13.19 -9.33
N ASN A 89 20.66 12.98 -10.48
CA ASN A 89 21.95 13.58 -10.81
C ASN A 89 21.84 15.10 -10.93
N GLU A 90 20.82 15.61 -11.63
CA GLU A 90 20.56 17.05 -11.70
C GLU A 90 20.37 17.63 -10.29
N LEU A 91 19.53 17.02 -9.46
CA LEU A 91 19.31 17.46 -8.08
C LEU A 91 20.60 17.45 -7.26
N ARG A 92 21.42 16.41 -7.37
CA ARG A 92 22.74 16.35 -6.72
C ARG A 92 23.67 17.48 -7.17
N THR A 93 23.70 17.79 -8.47
CA THR A 93 24.49 18.92 -8.98
C THR A 93 23.97 20.26 -8.46
N THR A 94 22.63 20.45 -8.37
CA THR A 94 22.05 21.68 -7.81
C THR A 94 22.29 21.83 -6.31
N LEU A 95 22.37 20.72 -5.58
CA LEU A 95 22.63 20.72 -4.14
C LEU A 95 24.12 20.92 -3.79
N GLY A 96 24.98 21.05 -4.80
CA GLY A 96 26.43 21.15 -4.61
C GLY A 96 27.08 19.85 -4.13
N GLU A 97 26.33 18.73 -4.14
CA GLU A 97 26.83 17.39 -3.85
C GLU A 97 27.55 16.82 -5.08
N SER A 98 28.45 17.62 -5.67
CA SER A 98 29.43 17.10 -6.61
C SER A 98 30.48 16.34 -5.80
N LYS A 99 30.28 15.04 -5.60
CA LYS A 99 31.36 14.19 -5.11
C LYS A 99 32.27 13.80 -6.27
N ALA A 100 33.55 14.07 -6.05
CA ALA A 100 34.72 13.56 -6.75
C ALA A 100 34.73 12.02 -6.83
#